data_AF-A0A0P8A994-F1
#
_entry.id   AF-A0A0P8A994-F1
#
_cell.length_a   1.000
_cell.length_b   1.000
_cell.length_c   1.000
_cell.angle_alpha   90.00
_cell.angle_beta   90.00
_cell.angle_gamma   90.00
#
_symmetry.space_group_name_H-M   'P 1'
#
loop_
_entity.id
_entity.type
_entity.pdbx_description
1 polymer ?
#
loop_
_entity_poly.entity_id
_entity_poly.type
_entity_poly.pdbx_seq_one_letter_code
_entity_poly.pdbx_strand_id
1 'polypeptide(L)'
;MTGAPSPARPAWREREDGISLNLRVTPGARQAAIRGVQDIGDGREALAVTVRAKARDGEANKAVIALIAGALGIAPARISLITGASARLKSLHLGGDPQRLAEMLAEMLAEMLATLLARCEPLARNASYQGSS
;
A
#
# COMPACT_ATOMS: atom_id res chain seq x y z
N MET A 1 4.83 -16.49 30.78
CA MET A 1 4.10 -15.27 30.41
C MET A 1 4.04 -15.22 28.89
N THR A 2 2.95 -15.72 28.32
CA THR A 2 2.80 -15.91 26.87
C THR A 2 2.55 -14.54 26.23
N GLY A 3 3.59 -13.95 25.65
CA GLY A 3 3.40 -12.90 24.66
C GLY A 3 2.73 -13.55 23.44
N ALA A 4 1.41 -13.46 23.34
CA ALA A 4 0.75 -13.77 22.08
C ALA A 4 1.46 -12.94 20.98
N PRO A 5 1.87 -13.53 19.85
CA PRO A 5 2.39 -12.73 18.76
C PRO A 5 1.33 -11.66 18.48
N SER A 6 1.71 -10.39 18.61
CA SER A 6 0.81 -9.29 18.26
C SER A 6 0.33 -9.57 16.83
N PRO A 7 -0.98 -9.56 16.57
CA PRO A 7 -1.47 -9.84 15.24
C PRO A 7 -0.77 -8.85 14.31
N ALA A 8 -0.11 -9.37 13.28
CA ALA A 8 0.52 -8.56 12.24
C ALA A 8 -0.50 -7.50 11.82
N ARG A 9 -0.11 -6.23 11.89
CA ARG A 9 -1.00 -5.13 11.51
C ARG A 9 -0.79 -4.89 10.02
N PRO A 10 -1.71 -5.37 9.17
CA PRO A 10 -1.53 -5.26 7.73
C PRO A 10 -1.47 -3.81 7.28
N ALA A 11 -0.86 -3.61 6.12
CA ALA A 11 -0.75 -2.30 5.50
C ALA A 11 -2.12 -1.66 5.19
N TRP A 12 -3.19 -2.45 5.08
CA TRP A 12 -4.56 -1.94 4.99
C TRP A 12 -5.53 -2.79 5.80
N ARG A 13 -6.67 -2.20 6.16
CA ARG A 13 -7.77 -2.86 6.89
C ARG A 13 -9.11 -2.43 6.32
N GLU A 14 -10.00 -3.39 6.13
CA GLU A 14 -11.39 -3.16 5.76
C GLU A 14 -12.15 -2.42 6.87
N ARG A 15 -13.10 -1.58 6.48
CA ARG A 15 -13.97 -0.75 7.30
C ARG A 15 -15.39 -0.84 6.73
N GLU A 16 -16.37 -0.45 7.52
CA GLU A 16 -17.78 -0.39 7.11
C GLU A 16 -18.01 0.45 5.85
N ASP A 17 -17.20 1.49 5.68
CA ASP A 17 -17.30 2.52 4.64
C ASP A 17 -16.17 2.46 3.59
N GLY A 18 -15.31 1.42 3.65
CA GLY A 18 -14.24 1.20 2.68
C GLY A 18 -12.95 0.66 3.32
N ILE A 19 -11.78 1.23 3.01
CA ILE A 19 -10.49 0.73 3.53
C ILE A 19 -9.68 1.80 4.24
N SER A 20 -9.09 1.44 5.38
CA SER A 20 -8.02 2.20 6.02
C SER A 20 -6.65 1.70 5.54
N LEU A 21 -5.92 2.54 4.80
CA LEU A 21 -4.60 2.23 4.23
C LEU A 21 -3.50 2.99 4.98
N ASN A 22 -2.53 2.26 5.54
CA ASN A 22 -1.34 2.79 6.20
C ASN A 22 -0.21 2.96 5.19
N LEU A 23 0.36 4.17 5.17
CA LEU A 23 1.39 4.60 4.24
C LEU A 23 2.62 5.10 4.99
N ARG A 24 3.79 4.65 4.56
CA ARG A 24 5.07 5.27 4.91
C ARG A 24 5.48 6.20 3.77
N VAL A 25 5.38 7.50 4.00
CA VAL A 25 5.64 8.50 2.95
C VAL A 25 7.06 9.03 3.06
N THR A 26 7.83 8.89 1.99
CA THR A 26 9.17 9.47 1.84
C THR A 26 9.09 10.68 0.88
N PRO A 27 9.10 11.92 1.40
CA PRO A 27 9.08 13.13 0.57
C PRO A 27 10.43 13.43 -0.07
N GLY A 28 10.43 14.26 -1.12
CA GLY A 28 11.65 14.71 -1.80
C GLY A 28 12.35 13.66 -2.68
N ALA A 29 11.64 12.61 -3.07
CA ALA A 29 12.19 11.59 -3.96
C ALA A 29 12.28 12.08 -5.41
N ARG A 30 13.23 11.55 -6.19
CA ARG A 30 13.37 11.87 -7.63
C ARG A 30 12.12 11.50 -8.44
N GLN A 31 11.35 10.51 -8.00
CA GLN A 31 10.15 10.02 -8.68
C GLN A 31 9.05 9.68 -7.66
N ALA A 32 7.79 9.98 -8.02
CA ALA A 32 6.64 9.55 -7.26
C ALA A 32 6.34 8.09 -7.62
N ALA A 33 6.34 7.19 -6.63
CA ALA A 33 6.17 5.76 -6.88
C ALA A 33 5.70 5.04 -5.61
N ILE A 34 4.85 4.03 -5.81
CA ILE A 34 4.54 3.04 -4.78
C ILE A 34 5.66 2.00 -4.81
N ARG A 35 6.19 1.66 -3.64
CA ARG A 35 7.35 0.75 -3.48
C ARG A 35 6.96 -0.64 -2.94
N GLY A 36 5.69 -0.83 -2.61
CA GLY A 36 5.19 -2.07 -2.01
C GLY A 36 5.04 -1.97 -0.50
N VAL A 37 4.60 -3.07 0.11
CA VAL A 37 4.44 -3.18 1.56
C VAL A 37 5.80 -3.37 2.22
N GLN A 38 6.06 -2.63 3.28
CA GLN A 38 7.25 -2.78 4.10
C GLN A 38 6.87 -2.95 5.56
N ASP A 39 7.60 -3.81 6.25
CA ASP A 39 7.60 -3.84 7.71
C ASP A 39 8.19 -2.52 8.22
N ILE A 40 7.44 -1.84 9.10
CA ILE A 40 7.84 -0.58 9.73
C ILE A 40 8.24 -0.78 11.19
N GLY A 41 8.45 -2.03 11.64
CA GLY A 41 8.70 -2.42 13.02
C GLY A 41 7.42 -2.68 13.82
N ASP A 42 7.58 -3.30 14.99
CA ASP A 42 6.49 -3.61 15.93
C ASP A 42 5.39 -4.52 15.34
N GLY A 43 5.73 -5.37 14.37
CA GLY A 43 4.76 -6.22 13.66
C GLY A 43 3.74 -5.43 12.86
N ARG A 44 4.13 -4.23 12.39
CA ARG A 44 3.27 -3.35 11.59
C ARG A 44 3.80 -3.24 10.19
N GLU A 45 2.88 -3.26 9.24
CA GLU A 45 3.17 -3.08 7.84
C GLU A 45 2.61 -1.73 7.36
N ALA A 46 3.31 -1.11 6.43
CA ALA A 46 2.81 0.06 5.73
C ALA A 46 3.22 0.03 4.26
N LEU A 47 2.36 0.56 3.40
CA LEU A 47 2.69 0.74 2.00
C LEU A 47 3.72 1.88 1.88
N ALA A 48 4.92 1.54 1.43
CA ALA A 48 5.97 2.51 1.20
C ALA A 48 5.67 3.31 -0.07
N VAL A 49 5.60 4.63 0.08
CA VAL A 49 5.28 5.55 -1.01
C VAL A 49 6.32 6.66 -1.04
N THR A 50 6.91 6.90 -2.21
CA THR A 50 7.82 8.03 -2.43
C THR A 50 7.10 9.11 -3.22
N VAL A 51 7.29 10.38 -2.86
CA VAL A 51 6.72 11.51 -3.60
C VAL A 51 7.77 12.57 -3.91
N ARG A 52 7.62 13.24 -5.05
CA ARG A 52 8.50 14.37 -5.44
C ARG A 52 8.27 15.61 -4.58
N ALA A 53 7.04 15.79 -4.10
CA ALA A 53 6.67 16.91 -3.25
C ALA A 53 7.57 16.97 -2.01
N LYS A 54 8.06 18.17 -1.71
CA LYS A 54 8.79 18.42 -0.47
C LYS A 54 7.80 18.35 0.71
N ALA A 55 8.31 18.13 1.92
CA ALA A 55 7.50 18.14 3.15
C ALA A 55 7.05 19.56 3.53
N ARG A 56 6.35 20.25 2.62
CA ARG A 56 5.74 21.57 2.83
C ARG A 56 4.22 21.42 2.80
N ASP A 57 3.57 22.04 3.77
CA ASP A 57 2.13 22.32 3.89
C ASP A 57 1.20 21.57 2.90
N GLY A 58 0.96 20.29 3.18
CA GLY A 58 -0.05 19.50 2.46
C GLY A 58 0.27 19.11 1.01
N GLU A 59 1.36 19.58 0.39
CA GLU A 59 1.75 19.17 -0.98
C GLU A 59 2.03 17.67 -1.04
N ALA A 60 2.71 17.13 -0.02
CA ALA A 60 2.93 15.70 0.11
C ALA A 60 1.61 14.91 0.28
N ASN A 61 0.57 15.50 0.90
CA ASN A 61 -0.73 14.82 1.05
C ASN A 61 -1.43 14.73 -0.31
N LYS A 62 -1.50 15.85 -1.02
CA LYS A 62 -2.10 15.92 -2.36
C LYS A 62 -1.39 15.00 -3.34
N ALA A 63 -0.06 14.98 -3.32
CA ALA A 63 0.74 14.12 -4.18
C ALA A 63 0.49 12.63 -3.89
N VAL A 64 0.38 12.25 -2.61
CA VAL A 64 0.06 10.86 -2.24
C VAL A 64 -1.37 10.50 -2.65
N ILE A 65 -2.36 11.36 -2.38
CA ILE A 65 -3.75 11.13 -2.77
C ILE A 65 -3.86 10.96 -4.28
N ALA A 66 -3.24 11.84 -5.07
CA ALA A 66 -3.23 11.75 -6.52
C ALA A 66 -2.56 10.46 -7.03
N LEU A 67 -1.46 10.03 -6.40
CA LEU A 67 -0.77 8.80 -6.75
C LEU A 67 -1.65 7.56 -6.48
N ILE A 68 -2.28 7.48 -5.31
CA ILE A 68 -3.15 6.36 -4.95
C ILE A 68 -4.43 6.36 -5.79
N ALA A 69 -5.03 7.53 -6.04
CA ALA A 69 -6.18 7.68 -6.92
C ALA A 69 -5.88 7.17 -8.34
N GLY A 70 -4.72 7.54 -8.90
CA GLY A 70 -4.30 7.08 -10.21
C GLY A 70 -3.99 5.58 -10.25
N ALA A 71 -3.36 5.04 -9.20
CA ALA A 71 -3.01 3.63 -9.13
C ALA A 71 -4.24 2.72 -8.97
N LEU A 72 -5.23 3.15 -8.19
CA LEU A 72 -6.48 2.41 -7.97
C LEU A 72 -7.60 2.82 -8.94
N GLY A 73 -7.41 3.82 -9.79
CA GLY A 73 -8.48 4.31 -10.68
C GLY A 73 -9.73 4.85 -9.95
N ILE A 74 -9.60 5.27 -8.69
CA ILE A 74 -10.72 5.83 -7.91
C ILE A 74 -10.65 7.36 -7.84
N ALA A 75 -11.80 7.99 -7.67
CA ALA A 75 -11.86 9.45 -7.55
C ALA A 75 -11.09 9.92 -6.30
N PRO A 76 -10.24 10.97 -6.39
CA PRO A 76 -9.50 11.49 -5.24
C PRO A 76 -10.42 12.01 -4.13
N ALA A 77 -11.66 12.39 -4.46
CA ALA A 77 -12.68 12.77 -3.49
C ALA A 77 -13.13 11.63 -2.56
N ARG A 78 -12.90 10.36 -2.96
CA ARG A 78 -13.13 9.19 -2.12
C ARG A 78 -11.95 8.87 -1.21
N ILE A 79 -10.85 9.60 -1.35
CA ILE A 79 -9.64 9.38 -0.57
C ILE A 79 -9.50 10.49 0.47
N SER A 80 -9.59 10.14 1.74
CA SER A 80 -9.49 11.07 2.85
C SER A 80 -8.29 10.76 3.74
N LEU A 81 -7.56 11.77 4.20
CA LEU A 81 -6.48 11.57 5.17
C LEU A 81 -7.08 11.42 6.57
N ILE A 82 -6.94 10.26 7.21
CA ILE A 82 -7.44 10.00 8.58
C ILE A 82 -6.46 10.59 9.61
N THR A 83 -5.18 10.25 9.49
CA THR A 83 -4.17 10.55 10.52
C THR A 83 -2.78 10.67 9.89
N GLY A 84 -1.91 11.49 10.51
CA GLY A 84 -0.50 11.62 10.10
C GLY A 84 -0.13 12.88 9.33
N ALA A 85 -0.90 13.96 9.43
CA ALA A 85 -0.54 15.25 8.81
C ALA A 85 0.88 15.73 9.21
N SER A 86 1.34 15.40 10.42
CA SER A 86 2.67 15.74 10.94
C SER A 86 3.65 14.55 11.04
N ALA A 87 3.24 13.33 10.68
CA ALA A 87 4.03 12.11 10.87
C ALA A 87 4.47 11.48 9.54
N ARG A 88 5.62 10.80 9.55
CA ARG A 88 6.15 10.02 8.40
C ARG A 88 5.27 8.81 8.05
N LEU A 89 4.38 8.44 8.98
CA LEU A 89 3.33 7.44 8.81
C LEU A 89 2.00 8.15 8.63
N LYS A 90 1.29 7.85 7.56
CA LYS A 90 -0.02 8.42 7.23
C LYS A 90 -1.04 7.30 7.10
N SER A 91 -2.27 7.55 7.51
CA SER A 91 -3.39 6.65 7.24
C SER A 91 -4.39 7.35 6.34
N LEU A 92 -4.72 6.73 5.21
CA LEU A 92 -5.77 7.17 4.31
C LEU A 92 -7.00 6.29 4.48
N HIS A 93 -8.17 6.92 4.37
CA HIS A 93 -9.44 6.26 4.16
C HIS A 93 -9.72 6.25 2.66
N LEU A 94 -10.08 5.09 2.12
CA LEU A 94 -10.53 4.89 0.76
C LEU A 94 -12.02 4.53 0.84
N GLY A 95 -12.89 5.47 0.48
CA GLY A 95 -14.34 5.27 0.54
C GLY A 95 -14.86 4.43 -0.63
N GLY A 96 -15.67 3.43 -0.34
CA GLY A 96 -16.23 2.54 -1.36
C GLY A 96 -16.49 1.15 -0.83
N ASP A 97 -16.57 0.18 -1.76
CA ASP A 97 -16.75 -1.22 -1.40
C ASP A 97 -15.42 -1.80 -0.86
N PRO A 98 -15.40 -2.25 0.41
CA PRO A 98 -14.16 -2.69 1.06
C PRO A 98 -13.57 -3.92 0.37
N GLN A 99 -14.37 -4.90 -0.04
CA GLN A 99 -13.86 -6.08 -0.74
C GLN A 99 -13.22 -5.67 -2.07
N ARG A 100 -13.89 -4.86 -2.87
CA ARG A 100 -13.38 -4.44 -4.18
C ARG A 100 -12.09 -3.64 -4.04
N LEU A 101 -12.02 -2.74 -3.07
CA LEU A 101 -10.80 -1.97 -2.80
C LEU A 101 -9.65 -2.88 -2.33
N ALA A 102 -9.95 -3.92 -1.55
CA ALA A 102 -8.95 -4.88 -1.07
C ALA A 102 -8.39 -5.71 -2.22
N GLU A 103 -9.27 -6.19 -3.12
CA GLU A 103 -8.88 -6.89 -4.35
C GLU A 103 -7.97 -6.01 -5.21
N MET A 104 -8.37 -4.77 -5.48
CA MET A 104 -7.58 -3.85 -6.31
C MET A 104 -6.21 -3.54 -5.71
N LEU A 105 -6.12 -3.40 -4.38
CA LEU A 105 -4.85 -3.24 -3.68
C LEU A 105 -3.98 -4.49 -3.79
N ALA A 106 -4.56 -5.67 -3.61
CA ALA A 106 -3.86 -6.95 -3.72
C ALA A 106 -3.35 -7.18 -5.15
N GLU A 107 -4.17 -6.94 -6.17
CA GLU A 107 -3.79 -7.02 -7.58
C GLU A 107 -2.67 -6.05 -7.92
N MET A 108 -2.80 -4.78 -7.52
CA MET A 108 -1.75 -3.77 -7.73
C MET A 108 -0.42 -4.18 -7.09
N LEU A 109 -0.45 -4.75 -5.89
CA LEU A 109 0.75 -5.23 -5.20
C LEU A 109 1.33 -6.48 -5.84
N ALA A 110 0.48 -7.42 -6.26
CA ALA A 110 0.88 -8.63 -6.97
C ALA A 110 1.55 -8.29 -8.31
N GLU A 111 0.97 -7.39 -9.10
CA GLU A 111 1.53 -6.90 -10.37
C GLU A 111 2.89 -6.21 -10.16
N MET A 112 3.03 -5.43 -9.09
CA MET A 112 4.28 -4.76 -8.74
C MET A 112 5.37 -5.74 -8.31
N LEU A 113 5.02 -6.73 -7.48
CA LEU A 113 5.92 -7.81 -7.09
C LEU A 113 6.32 -8.65 -8.30
N ALA A 114 5.36 -9.01 -9.16
CA ALA A 114 5.60 -9.73 -10.41
C ALA A 114 6.52 -8.93 -11.35
N THR A 115 6.37 -7.61 -11.44
CA THR A 115 7.26 -6.74 -12.23
C THR A 115 8.67 -6.67 -11.64
N LEU A 116 8.79 -6.59 -10.31
CA LEU A 116 10.09 -6.61 -9.62
C LEU A 116 10.81 -7.96 -9.79
N LEU A 117 10.06 -9.07 -9.69
CA LEU A 117 10.56 -10.42 -9.93
C LEU A 117 10.83 -10.67 -11.42
N ALA A 118 10.06 -10.14 -12.36
CA ALA A 118 10.33 -10.29 -13.79
C ALA A 118 11.60 -9.54 -14.24
N ARG A 119 11.98 -8.47 -13.54
CA ARG A 119 13.28 -7.79 -13.71
C ARG A 119 14.43 -8.53 -13.00
N CYS A 120 14.12 -9.57 -12.23
CA CYS A 120 15.03 -10.47 -11.54
C CYS A 120 14.76 -11.89 -12.07
N GLU A 121 15.16 -12.14 -13.31
CA GLU A 121 15.02 -13.40 -14.06
C GLU A 121 14.60 -14.64 -13.21
N PRO A 122 13.39 -15.21 -13.43
CA PRO A 122 12.91 -16.32 -12.60
C PRO A 122 13.56 -17.65 -13.01
N LEU A 123 14.59 -18.07 -12.27
CA LEU A 123 14.94 -19.50 -12.12
C LEU A 123 13.84 -20.23 -11.34
N ALA A 124 12.69 -20.51 -11.97
CA ALA A 124 11.77 -21.56 -11.52
C ALA A 124 10.69 -21.86 -12.58
N ARG A 125 11.11 -22.22 -13.79
CA ARG A 125 10.35 -23.17 -14.60
C ARG A 125 10.52 -24.53 -13.92
N ASN A 126 9.49 -25.02 -13.22
CA ASN A 126 9.15 -26.43 -13.00
C ASN A 126 8.61 -26.67 -11.58
N ALA A 127 7.31 -26.48 -11.43
CA ALA A 127 6.53 -27.25 -10.46
C ALA A 127 5.21 -27.60 -11.15
N SER A 128 5.29 -28.68 -11.93
CA SER A 128 4.15 -29.41 -12.47
C SER A 128 3.15 -29.73 -11.36
N TYR A 129 2.06 -28.98 -11.31
CA TYR A 129 0.80 -29.48 -10.74
C TYR A 129 -0.04 -29.99 -11.93
N GLN A 130 0.27 -31.21 -12.37
CA GLN A 130 -0.73 -32.05 -13.03
C GLN A 130 -1.40 -32.88 -11.95
N GLY A 131 -2.73 -32.85 -11.91
CA GLY A 131 -3.54 -33.67 -11.01
C GLY A 131 -3.42 -35.16 -11.29
N SER A 132 -3.99 -35.96 -10.38
CA SER A 132 -4.63 -37.25 -10.67
C SER A 132 -5.31 -37.79 -9.42
N SER A 133 -6.64 -37.77 -9.44
CA SER A 133 -7.48 -38.90 -9.02
C SER A 133 -8.62 -39.00 -10.01
#